data_AF-A0A2A8V8T1-F1
#
_entry.id   AF-A0A2A8V8T1-F1
#
_cell.length_a   1.000
_cell.length_b   1.000
_cell.length_c   1.000
_cell.angle_alpha   90.00
_cell.angle_beta   90.00
_cell.angle_gamma   90.00
#
_symmetry.space_group_name_H-M   'P 1'
#
loop_
_entity.id
_entity.type
_entity.pdbx_description
1 polymer ?
#
loop_
_entity_poly.entity_id
_entity_poly.type
_entity_poly.pdbx_seq_one_letter_code
_entity_poly.pdbx_strand_id
1 'polypeptide(L)'
;MKGNFIFIFTMMVVIFILLISHTPIWEMILLGLLVFIFQIPAIRKALFKDDYRKIKAAFYTSVCFTIGLIIFYFAMSIFDGGVYRTDGEVYLFILMAFLFSLIGNFLYGLPVSLVAEVISMKFPSGRVCVSGLIHIGLGAVTYVVFPELSLAAVCCAVIFFLIDERMRKDY
;
A
#
# COMPACT_ATOMS: atom_id res chain seq x y z
N MET A 1 9.93 -20.97 -15.36
CA MET A 1 8.87 -21.48 -14.46
C MET A 1 9.30 -21.76 -13.00
N LYS A 2 10.60 -21.73 -12.63
CA LYS A 2 11.04 -21.99 -11.23
C LYS A 2 10.72 -20.88 -10.20
N GLY A 3 10.53 -19.62 -10.63
CA GLY A 3 10.27 -18.49 -9.72
C GLY A 3 8.87 -18.43 -9.11
N ASN A 4 7.86 -19.09 -9.71
CA ASN A 4 6.49 -19.04 -9.18
C ASN A 4 6.31 -19.89 -7.93
N PHE A 5 7.10 -20.95 -7.75
CA PHE A 5 6.87 -21.90 -6.65
C PHE A 5 7.19 -21.26 -5.28
N ILE A 6 8.28 -20.50 -5.19
CA ILE A 6 8.67 -19.80 -3.96
C ILE A 6 7.61 -18.78 -3.59
N PHE A 7 7.15 -17.95 -4.53
CA PHE A 7 6.12 -16.95 -4.28
C PHE A 7 4.79 -17.58 -3.82
N ILE A 8 4.35 -18.65 -4.50
CA ILE A 8 3.12 -19.38 -4.13
C ILE A 8 3.26 -19.99 -2.73
N PHE A 9 4.40 -20.61 -2.44
CA PHE A 9 4.71 -21.20 -1.15
C PHE A 9 4.70 -20.14 -0.03
N THR A 10 5.35 -18.99 -0.23
CA THR A 10 5.35 -17.90 0.75
C THR A 10 3.93 -17.39 1.02
N MET A 11 3.10 -17.25 -0.01
CA MET A 11 1.70 -16.85 0.15
C MET A 11 0.86 -17.90 0.90
N MET A 12 1.12 -19.19 0.69
CA MET A 12 0.45 -20.25 1.47
C MET A 12 0.84 -20.24 2.94
N VAL A 13 2.11 -19.95 3.25
CA VAL A 13 2.58 -19.78 4.64
C VAL A 13 1.88 -18.59 5.30
N VAL A 14 1.71 -17.47 4.60
CA VAL A 14 0.95 -16.31 5.11
C VAL A 14 -0.50 -16.68 5.40
N ILE A 15 -1.18 -17.39 4.50
CA ILE A 15 -2.56 -17.88 4.75
C ILE A 15 -2.60 -18.76 5.98
N PHE A 16 -1.64 -19.68 6.13
CA PHE A 16 -1.57 -20.58 7.28
C PHE A 16 -1.36 -19.83 8.60
N ILE A 17 -0.49 -18.82 8.62
CA ILE A 17 -0.29 -17.94 9.79
C ILE A 17 -1.59 -17.20 10.13
N LEU A 18 -2.28 -16.67 9.12
CA LEU A 18 -3.57 -16.01 9.33
C LEU A 18 -4.59 -16.98 9.94
N LEU A 19 -4.69 -18.20 9.42
CA LEU A 19 -5.61 -19.25 9.90
C LEU A 19 -5.40 -19.63 11.37
N ILE A 20 -4.18 -19.49 11.88
CA ILE A 20 -3.83 -19.83 13.28
C ILE A 20 -3.85 -18.58 14.18
N SER A 21 -3.85 -17.38 13.60
CA SER A 21 -3.87 -16.16 14.39
C SER A 21 -5.24 -15.92 15.04
N HIS A 22 -5.24 -15.37 16.26
CA HIS A 22 -6.47 -14.92 16.94
C HIS A 22 -7.00 -13.57 16.37
N THR A 23 -6.83 -13.33 15.07
CA THR A 23 -7.33 -12.10 14.43
C THR A 23 -8.85 -12.14 14.28
N PRO A 24 -9.54 -10.99 14.37
CA PRO A 24 -10.98 -10.91 14.10
C PRO A 24 -11.33 -11.49 12.73
N ILE A 25 -12.46 -12.22 12.66
CA ILE A 25 -12.82 -13.01 11.48
C ILE A 25 -12.95 -12.15 10.20
N TRP A 26 -13.37 -10.90 10.34
CA TRP A 26 -13.51 -9.95 9.23
C TRP A 26 -12.15 -9.57 8.62
N GLU A 27 -11.13 -9.44 9.47
CA GLU A 27 -9.75 -9.16 9.04
C GLU A 27 -9.15 -10.40 8.36
N MET A 28 -9.38 -11.60 8.88
CA MET A 28 -8.96 -12.85 8.23
C MET A 28 -9.58 -13.03 6.85
N ILE A 29 -10.88 -12.76 6.71
CA ILE A 29 -11.57 -12.87 5.41
C ILE A 29 -10.99 -11.85 4.42
N LEU A 30 -10.78 -10.61 4.85
CA LEU A 30 -10.19 -9.56 4.01
C LEU A 30 -8.77 -9.93 3.57
N LEU A 31 -7.90 -10.32 4.51
CA LEU A 31 -6.52 -10.70 4.25
C LEU A 31 -6.44 -11.97 3.39
N GLY A 32 -7.31 -12.96 3.64
CA GLY A 32 -7.41 -14.18 2.85
C GLY A 32 -7.82 -13.92 1.40
N LEU A 33 -8.80 -13.05 1.17
CA LEU A 33 -9.20 -12.61 -0.18
C LEU A 33 -8.05 -11.90 -0.89
N LEU A 34 -7.31 -11.04 -0.18
CA LEU A 34 -6.15 -10.34 -0.74
C LEU A 34 -5.05 -11.30 -1.16
N VAL A 35 -4.69 -12.27 -0.31
CA VAL A 35 -3.69 -13.27 -0.69
C VAL A 35 -4.17 -14.13 -1.86
N PHE A 36 -5.46 -14.48 -1.89
CA PHE A 36 -6.05 -15.24 -3.00
C PHE A 36 -5.96 -14.48 -4.34
N ILE A 37 -6.19 -13.16 -4.33
CA ILE A 37 -6.02 -12.30 -5.50
C ILE A 37 -4.59 -12.39 -6.06
N PHE A 38 -3.56 -12.40 -5.20
CA PHE A 38 -2.16 -12.55 -5.64
C PHE A 38 -1.82 -13.93 -6.21
N GLN A 39 -2.64 -14.95 -5.99
CA GLN A 39 -2.47 -16.28 -6.61
C GLN A 39 -2.90 -16.31 -8.08
N ILE A 40 -3.68 -15.33 -8.53
CA ILE A 40 -4.20 -15.29 -9.90
C ILE A 40 -3.05 -15.00 -10.89
N PRO A 41 -2.78 -15.86 -11.89
CA PRO A 41 -1.66 -15.69 -12.82
C PRO A 41 -1.69 -14.37 -13.59
N ALA A 42 -2.88 -13.89 -13.98
CA ALA A 42 -3.05 -12.61 -14.66
C ALA A 42 -2.59 -11.44 -13.79
N ILE A 43 -2.91 -11.47 -12.49
CA ILE A 43 -2.52 -10.45 -11.53
C ILE A 43 -1.02 -10.47 -11.31
N ARG A 44 -0.40 -11.64 -11.17
CA ARG A 44 1.07 -11.75 -11.11
C ARG A 44 1.75 -11.20 -12.36
N LYS A 45 1.23 -11.51 -13.55
CA LYS A 45 1.80 -10.96 -14.79
C LYS A 45 1.70 -9.43 -14.84
N ALA A 46 0.57 -8.87 -14.38
CA ALA A 46 0.38 -7.43 -14.28
C ALA A 46 1.31 -6.79 -13.21
N LEU A 47 1.54 -7.50 -12.11
CA LEU A 47 2.43 -7.09 -11.02
C LEU A 47 3.89 -6.98 -11.45
N PHE A 48 4.34 -7.95 -12.25
CA PHE A 48 5.70 -8.04 -12.76
C PHE A 48 5.91 -7.28 -14.08
N LYS A 49 4.87 -6.61 -14.57
CA LYS A 49 4.96 -5.75 -15.75
C LYS A 49 5.81 -4.51 -15.45
N ASP A 50 6.40 -3.94 -16.49
CA ASP A 50 7.11 -2.65 -16.46
C ASP A 50 8.22 -2.59 -15.39
N ASP A 51 9.03 -3.65 -15.32
CA ASP A 51 10.14 -3.76 -14.36
C ASP A 51 9.67 -3.62 -12.90
N TYR A 52 8.64 -4.40 -12.52
CA TYR A 52 8.10 -4.43 -11.16
C TYR A 52 7.56 -3.06 -10.69
N ARG A 53 7.10 -2.20 -11.62
CA ARG A 53 6.68 -0.81 -11.35
C ARG A 53 5.75 -0.69 -10.14
N LYS A 54 4.68 -1.49 -10.08
CA LYS A 54 3.68 -1.41 -9.00
C LYS A 54 4.23 -1.87 -7.65
N ILE A 55 5.13 -2.86 -7.65
CA ILE A 55 5.82 -3.30 -6.43
C ILE A 55 6.74 -2.19 -5.92
N LYS A 56 7.53 -1.58 -6.82
CA LYS A 56 8.37 -0.43 -6.49
C LYS A 56 7.53 0.74 -5.96
N ALA A 57 6.37 0.99 -6.57
CA ALA A 57 5.46 2.06 -6.13
C ALA A 57 4.95 1.80 -4.71
N ALA A 58 4.49 0.59 -4.42
CA ALA A 58 4.05 0.21 -3.07
C ALA A 58 5.16 0.37 -2.03
N PHE A 59 6.38 -0.07 -2.35
CA PHE A 59 7.53 0.05 -1.45
C PHE A 59 7.93 1.52 -1.23
N TYR A 60 8.14 2.29 -2.29
CA TYR A 60 8.52 3.70 -2.19
C TYR A 60 7.45 4.54 -1.52
N THR A 61 6.16 4.23 -1.72
CA THR A 61 5.06 4.88 -0.99
C THR A 61 5.20 4.70 0.51
N SER A 62 5.49 3.48 0.94
CA SER A 62 5.64 3.14 2.36
C SER A 62 6.83 3.87 2.99
N VAL A 63 7.96 3.92 2.25
CA VAL A 63 9.14 4.70 2.65
C VAL A 63 8.82 6.20 2.70
N CYS A 64 8.24 6.77 1.64
CA CYS A 64 7.91 8.20 1.56
C CYS A 64 6.91 8.63 2.64
N PHE A 65 5.88 7.83 2.88
CA PHE A 65 4.91 8.08 3.93
C PHE A 65 5.57 8.09 5.32
N THR A 66 6.41 7.09 5.60
CA THR A 66 7.14 7.00 6.87
C THR A 66 8.10 8.19 7.06
N ILE A 67 8.84 8.57 6.02
CA ILE A 67 9.71 9.75 6.06
C ILE A 67 8.88 11.02 6.29
N GLY A 68 7.72 11.14 5.63
CA GLY A 68 6.78 12.25 5.84
C GLY A 68 6.30 12.35 7.28
N LEU A 69 5.98 11.21 7.92
CA LEU A 69 5.61 11.17 9.33
C LEU A 69 6.76 11.59 10.25
N ILE A 70 7.99 11.17 9.96
CA ILE A 70 9.18 11.58 10.74
C ILE A 70 9.36 13.11 10.65
N ILE A 71 9.28 13.67 9.44
CA ILE A 71 9.40 15.12 9.22
C ILE A 71 8.28 15.86 9.94
N PHE A 72 7.04 15.37 9.85
CA PHE A 72 5.90 15.97 10.52
C PHE A 72 6.05 15.95 12.05
N TYR A 73 6.42 14.81 12.62
CA TYR A 73 6.65 14.67 14.06
C TYR A 73 7.77 15.60 14.55
N PHE A 74 8.88 15.66 13.81
CA PHE A 74 9.98 16.58 14.11
C PHE A 74 9.54 18.05 14.05
N ALA A 75 8.78 18.44 13.02
CA ALA A 75 8.27 19.79 12.88
C ALA A 75 7.34 20.18 14.06
N MET A 76 6.41 19.29 14.43
CA MET A 76 5.51 19.51 15.57
C MET A 76 6.27 19.67 16.89
N SER A 77 7.33 18.90 17.12
CA SER A 77 8.18 19.04 18.30
C SER A 77 8.82 20.43 18.42
N ILE A 78 9.19 21.05 17.29
CA ILE A 78 9.77 22.39 17.28
C ILE A 78 8.71 23.44 17.66
N PHE A 79 7.49 23.32 17.13
CA PHE A 79 6.40 24.25 17.40
C PHE A 79 5.92 24.21 18.85
N ASP A 80 5.96 23.04 19.49
CA ASP A 80 5.53 22.86 20.87
C ASP A 80 6.61 23.22 21.91
N GLY A 81 7.77 23.75 21.47
CA GLY A 81 8.90 24.09 22.34
C GLY A 81 9.54 22.89 23.04
N GLY A 82 9.22 21.68 22.59
CA GLY A 82 9.71 20.42 23.16
C GLY A 82 11.13 20.09 22.69
N VAL A 83 11.90 19.42 23.57
CA VAL A 83 13.15 18.78 23.17
C VAL A 83 12.81 17.51 22.38
N TYR A 84 13.28 17.42 21.14
CA TYR A 84 13.15 16.20 20.34
C TYR A 84 13.84 15.03 21.06
N ARG A 85 13.04 14.16 21.68
CA ARG A 85 13.54 12.98 22.37
C ARG A 85 13.48 11.79 21.42
N THR A 86 14.64 11.26 21.06
CA THR A 86 14.78 9.98 20.36
C THR A 86 14.97 8.87 21.38
N ASP A 87 13.90 8.45 22.02
CA ASP A 87 13.90 7.27 22.88
C ASP A 87 13.49 6.01 22.07
N GLY A 88 13.47 4.86 22.76
CA GLY A 88 13.09 3.58 22.16
C GLY A 88 11.66 3.56 21.60
N GLU A 89 10.76 4.39 22.14
CA GLU A 89 9.36 4.43 21.73
C GLU A 89 9.20 5.07 20.35
N VAL A 90 9.97 6.14 20.06
CA VAL A 90 9.98 6.78 18.74
C VAL A 90 10.47 5.81 17.66
N TYR A 91 11.52 5.03 17.92
CA TYR A 91 12.00 4.04 16.95
C TYR A 91 10.98 2.93 16.69
N LEU A 92 10.30 2.45 17.74
CA LEU A 92 9.23 1.47 17.61
C LEU A 92 8.06 2.03 16.80
N PHE A 93 7.66 3.27 17.06
CA PHE A 93 6.61 3.95 16.33
C PHE A 93 6.93 4.07 14.82
N ILE A 94 8.15 4.50 14.48
CA ILE A 94 8.60 4.62 13.09
C ILE A 94 8.58 3.25 12.40
N LEU A 95 9.09 2.21 13.07
CA LEU A 95 9.09 0.86 12.54
C LEU A 95 7.66 0.36 12.31
N MET A 96 6.76 0.57 13.26
CA MET A 96 5.35 0.20 13.12
C MET A 96 4.69 0.96 11.98
N ALA A 97 4.89 2.29 11.87
CA ALA A 97 4.35 3.10 10.78
C ALA A 97 4.84 2.61 9.40
N PHE A 98 6.12 2.24 9.29
CA PHE A 98 6.67 1.63 8.09
C PHE A 98 6.01 0.29 7.76
N LEU A 99 5.90 -0.63 8.74
CA LEU A 99 5.31 -1.94 8.53
C LEU A 99 3.82 -1.86 8.18
N PHE A 100 3.04 -1.03 8.87
CA PHE A 100 1.63 -0.83 8.57
C PHE A 100 1.42 -0.21 7.19
N SER A 101 2.18 0.82 6.82
CA SER A 101 2.09 1.40 5.48
C SER A 101 2.54 0.42 4.40
N LEU A 102 3.56 -0.39 4.66
CA LEU A 102 4.02 -1.44 3.76
C LEU A 102 2.93 -2.47 3.51
N ILE A 103 2.35 -3.01 4.59
CA ILE A 103 1.25 -3.99 4.50
C ILE A 103 0.05 -3.36 3.79
N GLY A 104 -0.35 -2.15 4.17
CA GLY A 104 -1.48 -1.45 3.55
C GLY A 104 -1.28 -1.19 2.06
N ASN A 105 -0.10 -0.74 1.65
CA ASN A 105 0.19 -0.48 0.24
C ASN A 105 0.27 -1.76 -0.59
N PHE A 106 0.83 -2.84 -0.05
CA PHE A 106 0.92 -4.12 -0.76
C PHE A 106 -0.42 -4.84 -0.81
N LEU A 107 -1.17 -4.86 0.28
CA LEU A 107 -2.43 -5.58 0.37
C LEU A 107 -3.58 -4.78 -0.23
N TYR A 108 -3.66 -3.47 -0.02
CA TYR A 108 -4.77 -2.66 -0.50
C TYR A 108 -4.40 -1.74 -1.66
N GLY A 109 -3.31 -0.97 -1.52
CA GLY A 109 -2.88 -0.01 -2.55
C GLY A 109 -2.58 -0.66 -3.90
N LEU A 110 -1.99 -1.85 -3.89
CA LEU A 110 -1.58 -2.55 -5.09
C LEU A 110 -2.79 -3.07 -5.90
N PRO A 111 -3.76 -3.81 -5.31
CA PRO A 111 -5.00 -4.13 -6.02
C PRO A 111 -5.74 -2.90 -6.54
N VAL A 112 -5.82 -1.82 -5.74
CA VAL A 112 -6.40 -0.54 -6.16
C VAL A 112 -5.69 0.00 -7.41
N SER A 113 -4.37 -0.02 -7.42
CA SER A 113 -3.56 0.45 -8.55
C SER A 113 -3.74 -0.38 -9.82
N LEU A 114 -3.94 -1.70 -9.69
CA LEU A 114 -4.26 -2.57 -10.82
C LEU A 114 -5.65 -2.26 -11.40
N VAL A 115 -6.64 -2.08 -10.52
CA VAL A 115 -8.01 -1.68 -10.93
C VAL A 115 -8.00 -0.31 -11.60
N ALA A 116 -7.30 0.66 -11.01
CA ALA A 116 -7.16 2.01 -11.55
C ALA A 116 -6.54 2.00 -12.95
N GLU A 117 -5.53 1.15 -13.19
CA GLU A 117 -4.92 1.00 -14.50
C GLU A 117 -5.87 0.41 -15.54
N VAL A 118 -6.58 -0.68 -15.20
CA VAL A 118 -7.54 -1.33 -16.12
C VAL A 118 -8.68 -0.38 -16.50
N ILE A 119 -9.19 0.40 -15.54
CA ILE A 119 -10.28 1.34 -15.79
C ILE A 119 -9.78 2.55 -16.56
N SER A 120 -8.66 3.16 -16.14
CA SER A 120 -8.13 4.38 -16.77
C SER A 120 -7.68 4.17 -18.21
N MET A 121 -7.23 2.96 -18.59
CA MET A 121 -6.93 2.62 -19.99
C MET A 121 -8.12 2.77 -20.94
N LYS A 122 -9.36 2.75 -20.43
CA LYS A 122 -10.57 2.99 -21.25
C LYS A 122 -10.81 4.48 -21.55
N PHE A 123 -10.05 5.38 -20.92
CA PHE A 123 -10.20 6.83 -21.05
C PHE A 123 -8.86 7.49 -21.42
N PRO A 124 -8.39 7.39 -22.68
CA PRO A 124 -7.04 7.82 -23.06
C PRO A 124 -6.75 9.29 -22.74
N SER A 125 -7.67 10.19 -23.07
CA SER A 125 -7.52 11.64 -22.87
C SER A 125 -7.57 12.07 -21.40
N GLY A 126 -8.11 11.23 -20.51
CA GLY A 126 -8.31 11.54 -19.08
C GLY A 126 -7.66 10.53 -18.14
N ARG A 127 -6.77 9.66 -18.65
CA ARG A 127 -6.27 8.47 -17.95
C ARG A 127 -5.72 8.79 -16.56
N VAL A 128 -4.87 9.82 -16.48
CA VAL A 128 -4.22 10.25 -15.24
C VAL A 128 -5.24 10.72 -14.21
N CYS A 129 -6.22 11.52 -14.65
CA CYS A 129 -7.30 12.01 -13.78
C CYS A 129 -8.17 10.85 -13.26
N VAL A 130 -8.60 9.94 -14.15
CA VAL A 130 -9.39 8.76 -13.78
C VAL A 130 -8.61 7.86 -12.79
N SER A 131 -7.33 7.61 -13.06
CA SER A 131 -6.47 6.83 -12.17
C SER A 131 -6.34 7.48 -10.79
N GLY A 132 -6.11 8.80 -10.73
CA GLY A 132 -6.01 9.56 -9.49
C GLY A 132 -7.31 9.53 -8.68
N LEU A 133 -8.46 9.73 -9.34
CA LEU A 133 -9.78 9.64 -8.70
C LEU A 133 -10.05 8.26 -8.10
N ILE A 134 -9.63 7.18 -8.77
CA ILE A 134 -9.80 5.82 -8.25
C ILE A 134 -8.91 5.60 -7.02
N HIS A 135 -7.64 6.02 -7.06
CA HIS A 135 -6.74 5.88 -5.90
C HIS A 135 -7.26 6.67 -4.70
N ILE A 136 -7.55 7.96 -4.89
CA ILE A 136 -8.01 8.84 -3.81
C ILE A 136 -9.39 8.40 -3.32
N GLY A 137 -10.30 8.05 -4.23
CA GLY A 137 -11.65 7.59 -3.90
C GLY A 137 -11.64 6.30 -3.09
N LEU A 138 -10.87 5.30 -3.50
CA LEU A 138 -10.74 4.05 -2.75
C LEU A 138 -9.93 4.25 -1.45
N GLY A 139 -8.94 5.15 -1.44
CA GLY A 139 -8.31 5.62 -0.22
C GLY A 139 -9.34 6.21 0.76
N ALA A 140 -10.25 7.06 0.29
CA ALA A 140 -11.28 7.68 1.12
C ALA A 140 -12.35 6.69 1.62
N VAL A 141 -12.64 5.60 0.89
CA VAL A 141 -13.55 4.54 1.35
C VAL A 141 -13.10 3.93 2.69
N THR A 142 -11.79 3.95 2.98
CA THR A 142 -11.28 3.50 4.28
C THR A 142 -11.85 4.29 5.46
N TYR A 143 -12.33 5.52 5.27
CA TYR A 143 -13.02 6.28 6.32
C TYR A 143 -14.27 5.58 6.85
N VAL A 144 -14.97 4.82 6.00
CA VAL A 144 -16.20 4.10 6.39
C VAL A 144 -15.87 2.80 7.13
N VAL A 145 -14.74 2.17 6.80
CA VAL A 145 -14.38 0.83 7.32
C VAL A 145 -13.44 0.91 8.52
N PHE A 146 -12.43 1.79 8.44
CA PHE A 146 -11.39 2.00 9.45
C PHE A 146 -11.09 3.51 9.59
N PRO A 147 -11.98 4.28 10.27
CA PRO A 147 -11.89 5.74 10.36
C PRO A 147 -10.55 6.23 10.93
N GLU A 148 -9.98 5.50 11.89
CA GLU A 148 -8.73 5.87 12.58
C GLU A 148 -7.51 5.87 11.64
N LEU A 149 -7.54 5.06 10.58
CA LEU A 149 -6.46 4.94 9.61
C LEU A 149 -6.74 5.67 8.30
N SER A 150 -7.90 6.32 8.18
CA SER A 150 -8.37 6.81 6.88
C SER A 150 -7.51 7.93 6.31
N LEU A 151 -7.04 8.85 7.16
CA LEU A 151 -6.15 9.93 6.74
C LEU A 151 -4.82 9.36 6.23
N ALA A 152 -4.25 8.40 6.98
CA ALA A 152 -3.03 7.71 6.57
C ALA A 152 -3.22 6.95 5.24
N ALA A 153 -4.37 6.28 5.06
CA ALA A 153 -4.71 5.58 3.83
C ALA A 153 -4.87 6.51 2.63
N VAL A 154 -5.51 7.68 2.80
CA VAL A 154 -5.63 8.70 1.74
C VAL A 154 -4.26 9.26 1.38
N CYS A 155 -3.43 9.59 2.36
CA CYS A 155 -2.05 10.05 2.13
C CYS A 155 -1.25 8.99 1.35
N CYS A 156 -1.32 7.72 1.76
CA CYS A 156 -0.69 6.62 1.04
C CYS A 156 -1.23 6.49 -0.38
N ALA A 157 -2.55 6.60 -0.59
CA ALA A 157 -3.15 6.49 -1.92
C ALA A 157 -2.70 7.61 -2.87
N VAL A 158 -2.59 8.85 -2.38
CA VAL A 158 -2.04 9.99 -3.15
C VAL A 158 -0.58 9.74 -3.51
N ILE A 159 0.26 9.37 -2.54
CA ILE A 159 1.69 9.12 -2.76
C ILE A 159 1.87 7.95 -3.74
N PHE A 160 1.11 6.86 -3.57
CA PHE A 160 1.16 5.69 -4.45
C PHE A 160 0.83 6.09 -5.88
N PHE A 161 -0.28 6.80 -6.08
CA PHE A 161 -0.68 7.27 -7.39
C PHE A 161 0.44 8.08 -8.05
N LEU A 162 1.00 9.08 -7.36
CA LEU A 162 2.05 9.94 -7.89
C LEU A 162 3.30 9.15 -8.28
N ILE A 163 3.72 8.19 -7.44
CA ILE A 163 4.89 7.36 -7.70
C ILE A 163 4.63 6.37 -8.84
N ASP A 164 3.50 5.66 -8.84
CA ASP A 164 3.12 4.70 -9.88
C ASP A 164 3.04 5.37 -11.26
N GLU A 165 2.45 6.56 -11.29
CA GLU A 165 2.31 7.38 -12.49
C GLU A 165 3.67 7.90 -12.98
N ARG A 166 4.51 8.40 -12.08
CA ARG A 166 5.87 8.87 -12.43
C ARG A 166 6.75 7.76 -13.00
N MET A 167 6.62 6.53 -12.50
CA MET A 167 7.40 5.38 -12.99
C MET A 167 6.82 4.72 -14.23
N ARG A 168 5.64 5.16 -14.68
CA ARG A 168 4.99 4.61 -15.85
C ARG A 168 5.77 5.01 -17.10
N LYS A 169 6.20 4.02 -17.87
CA LYS A 169 6.76 4.25 -19.20
C LYS A 169 5.60 4.18 -20.18
N ASP A 170 5.22 5.31 -20.73
CA ASP A 170 4.30 5.36 -21.85
C ASP A 170 5.07 4.86 -23.10
N TYR A 171 4.90 3.58 -23.44
CA TYR A 171 5.29 3.00 -24.73
C TYR A 171 4.04 2.71 -25.53
#